data_AF-I1CAT1-F1
#
_entry.id   AF-I1CAT1-F1
#
_cell.length_a   1.000
_cell.length_b   1.000
_cell.length_c   1.000
_cell.angle_alpha   90.00
_cell.angle_beta   90.00
_cell.angle_gamma   90.00
#
_symmetry.space_group_name_H-M   'P 1'
#
loop_
_entity.id
_entity.type
_entity.pdbx_description
1 polymer ?
#
loop_
_entity_poly.entity_id
_entity_poly.type
_entity_poly.pdbx_seq_one_letter_code
_entity_poly.pdbx_strand_id
1 'polypeptide(L)'
;MPGGRDLPYCEALNGQPNDRINQYVRKGGLYLGICAGAYYASQQIEFEKDNPVMEIIQPRELGFYPGLCRGTTFPGFVYNSESGARSVVVLTEKEALCHHYLDIDVPSEIKMYYNGGGYFVHPEKYNNVTVLCRFKEHGPRCTDEPEGPTAIVHCKVDQGDALLIATHPEYDVSSEDLLSFTDNSEKVCEILKDLVLSEVERKRFLCAALSRVGLKVVPFDNHKIPLENKTLDVTPFYLSGLTNEWVYKPTSYLIHKIDRRSCLLKDSHDIFYVNELDSPPNEQARILSLCRIKEGKSAVIEIIYPNTVYTAEPICPPLSLTPHFNMKEYYRQLCQKRESHQVSFSLGNGLLYAEVISSTQTVLEKNPTLLRGLPTGFVCLGSNQIAGRVESIRERHGYESIPLRLKWPNDIYVECKNGELKKVGGILMNSSFTSDEFVLVIGCGLNLSNTLPTVSINDIVKDCDPSLKALSAEDVLAGIMVKFEINSIVTLTTQNNEKVKVVGITPDHGMLKVKSLDRLDKFYGLLPDGNRFDMMKGLLVQKI
;
A
#
# COMPACT_ATOMS: atom_id res chain seq x y z
N MET A 1 15.67 -10.84 1.88
CA MET A 1 17.00 -10.38 2.31
C MET A 1 17.81 -10.00 1.08
N PRO A 2 18.17 -8.72 0.93
CA PRO A 2 18.85 -8.22 -0.26
C PRO A 2 20.34 -8.61 -0.28
N GLY A 3 21.01 -8.28 -1.40
CA GLY A 3 22.47 -8.29 -1.48
C GLY A 3 23.13 -7.26 -0.56
N GLY A 4 24.46 -7.21 -0.56
CA GLY A 4 25.24 -6.31 0.31
C GLY A 4 26.33 -7.05 1.09
N ARG A 5 26.37 -6.84 2.41
CA ARG A 5 27.32 -7.50 3.32
C ARG A 5 26.56 -8.38 4.30
N ASP A 6 27.04 -9.60 4.54
CA ASP A 6 26.34 -10.58 5.37
C ASP A 6 26.61 -10.42 6.88
N LEU A 7 27.81 -9.98 7.27
CA LEU A 7 28.17 -9.77 8.68
C LEU A 7 27.24 -8.78 9.42
N PRO A 8 26.85 -7.63 8.85
CA PRO A 8 25.85 -6.76 9.47
C PRO A 8 24.50 -7.46 9.72
N TYR A 9 24.10 -8.43 8.89
CA TYR A 9 22.90 -9.24 9.16
C TYR A 9 23.12 -10.14 10.37
N CYS A 10 24.29 -10.74 10.50
CA CYS A 10 24.65 -11.56 11.66
C CYS A 10 24.62 -10.72 12.95
N GLU A 11 25.24 -9.55 12.95
CA GLU A 11 25.27 -8.62 14.10
C GLU A 11 23.86 -8.20 14.54
N ALA A 12 22.98 -7.93 13.58
CA ALA A 12 21.63 -7.42 13.87
C ALA A 12 20.62 -8.53 14.21
N LEU A 13 20.76 -9.73 13.66
CA LEU A 13 19.68 -10.73 13.63
C LEU A 13 20.00 -12.06 14.32
N ASN A 14 21.26 -12.34 14.68
CA ASN A 14 21.58 -13.58 15.38
C ASN A 14 20.82 -13.73 16.71
N GLY A 15 20.45 -14.96 17.06
CA GLY A 15 19.62 -15.31 18.20
C GLY A 15 18.11 -15.20 17.92
N GLN A 16 17.38 -14.55 18.83
CA GLN A 16 15.91 -14.51 18.76
C GLN A 16 15.31 -13.98 17.44
N PRO A 17 15.88 -12.99 16.74
CA PRO A 17 15.34 -12.55 15.45
C PRO A 17 15.40 -13.66 14.40
N ASN A 18 16.52 -14.38 14.29
CA ASN A 18 16.64 -15.55 13.41
C ASN A 18 15.69 -16.67 13.79
N ASP A 19 15.45 -16.91 15.08
CA ASP A 19 14.43 -17.88 15.51
C ASP A 19 13.05 -17.54 14.95
N ARG A 20 12.68 -16.25 14.91
CA ARG A 20 11.40 -15.80 14.32
C ARG A 20 11.37 -15.99 12.82
N ILE A 21 12.47 -15.68 12.12
CA ILE A 21 12.58 -15.90 10.67
C ILE A 21 12.45 -17.40 10.35
N ASN A 22 13.21 -18.23 11.06
CA ASN A 22 13.14 -19.69 10.96
C ASN A 22 11.71 -20.21 11.19
N GLN A 23 11.06 -19.78 12.27
CA GLN A 23 9.69 -20.20 12.58
C GLN A 23 8.68 -19.73 11.53
N TYR A 24 8.84 -18.51 10.99
CA TYR A 24 7.98 -18.00 9.93
C TYR A 24 8.07 -18.89 8.68
N VAL A 25 9.28 -19.16 8.20
CA VAL A 25 9.50 -19.99 7.01
C VAL A 25 9.01 -21.42 7.25
N ARG A 26 9.42 -22.06 8.35
CA ARG A 26 9.02 -23.45 8.67
C ARG A 26 7.51 -23.65 8.78
N LYS A 27 6.75 -22.61 9.13
CA LYS A 27 5.28 -22.61 9.21
C LYS A 27 4.58 -22.27 7.89
N GLY A 28 5.27 -22.34 6.75
CA GLY A 28 4.70 -22.06 5.43
C GLY A 28 5.02 -20.66 4.88
N GLY A 29 5.90 -19.92 5.55
CA GLY A 29 6.41 -18.64 5.06
C GLY A 29 7.44 -18.81 3.94
N LEU A 30 7.72 -17.71 3.24
CA LEU A 30 8.68 -17.67 2.14
C LEU A 30 9.90 -16.83 2.48
N TYR A 31 11.09 -17.32 2.16
CA TYR A 31 12.33 -16.55 2.22
C TYR A 31 12.91 -16.33 0.84
N LEU A 32 13.24 -15.08 0.51
CA LEU A 32 14.01 -14.73 -0.68
C LEU A 32 15.35 -14.13 -0.25
N GLY A 33 16.45 -14.78 -0.60
CA GLY A 33 17.80 -14.32 -0.33
C GLY A 33 18.54 -14.04 -1.64
N ILE A 34 19.10 -12.84 -1.80
CA ILE A 34 19.88 -12.46 -2.97
C ILE A 34 21.30 -12.11 -2.54
N CYS A 35 22.31 -12.64 -3.22
CA CYS A 35 23.74 -12.43 -2.95
C CYS A 35 24.07 -12.61 -1.45
N ALA A 36 24.41 -11.56 -0.70
CA ALA A 36 24.63 -11.62 0.75
C ALA A 36 23.46 -12.26 1.53
N GLY A 37 22.21 -12.02 1.11
CA GLY A 37 21.04 -12.67 1.69
C GLY A 37 20.95 -14.17 1.41
N ALA A 38 21.55 -14.65 0.31
CA ALA A 38 21.67 -16.07 0.00
C ALA A 38 22.77 -16.74 0.83
N TYR A 39 23.94 -16.10 0.95
CA TYR A 39 24.99 -16.53 1.88
C TYR A 39 24.48 -16.62 3.31
N TYR A 40 23.78 -15.59 3.78
CA TYR A 40 23.22 -15.52 5.14
C TYR A 40 22.24 -16.67 5.45
N ALA A 41 21.53 -17.14 4.44
CA ALA A 41 20.59 -18.26 4.55
C ALA A 41 21.22 -19.64 4.38
N SER A 42 22.53 -19.72 4.11
CA SER A 42 23.25 -20.99 3.96
C SER A 42 23.85 -21.43 5.27
N GLN A 43 23.91 -22.73 5.56
CA GLN A 43 24.40 -23.23 6.85
C GLN A 43 25.84 -22.82 7.11
N GLN A 44 26.66 -22.78 6.05
CA GLN A 44 28.04 -22.35 6.10
C GLN A 44 28.35 -21.37 4.97
N ILE A 45 29.27 -20.45 5.23
CA ILE A 45 29.88 -19.58 4.24
C ILE A 45 31.39 -19.81 4.20
N GLU A 46 31.96 -19.78 3.00
CA GLU A 46 33.41 -19.65 2.76
C GLU A 46 33.57 -18.55 1.71
N PHE A 47 33.78 -17.31 2.17
CA PHE A 47 33.89 -16.12 1.31
C PHE A 47 35.33 -15.63 1.27
N GLU A 48 35.86 -15.40 0.07
CA GLU A 48 37.21 -14.87 -0.18
C GLU A 48 38.29 -15.57 0.65
N LYS A 49 38.24 -16.92 0.71
CA LYS A 49 39.29 -17.73 1.32
C LYS A 49 40.69 -17.31 0.84
N ASP A 50 41.64 -17.32 1.78
CA ASP A 50 43.04 -16.89 1.64
C ASP A 50 43.21 -15.39 1.39
N ASN A 51 42.14 -14.59 1.47
CA ASN A 51 42.22 -13.13 1.42
C ASN A 51 42.34 -12.55 2.84
N PRO A 52 43.48 -11.93 3.21
CA PRO A 52 43.72 -11.50 4.59
C PRO A 52 42.78 -10.42 5.11
N VAL A 53 42.02 -9.75 4.23
CA VAL A 53 41.11 -8.65 4.60
C VAL A 53 39.64 -9.05 4.51
N MET A 54 39.29 -9.97 3.60
CA MET A 54 37.89 -10.29 3.28
C MET A 54 37.47 -11.71 3.65
N GLU A 55 38.38 -12.56 4.13
CA GLU A 55 38.05 -13.95 4.45
C GLU A 55 36.95 -14.06 5.51
N ILE A 56 35.89 -14.81 5.18
CA ILE A 56 34.81 -15.16 6.11
C ILE A 56 34.50 -16.65 5.96
N ILE A 57 34.89 -17.45 6.96
CA ILE A 57 34.63 -18.90 7.01
C ILE A 57 33.92 -19.24 8.32
N GLN A 58 32.59 -19.24 8.31
CA GLN A 58 31.77 -19.30 9.53
C GLN A 58 30.39 -19.92 9.27
N PRO A 59 29.70 -20.44 10.31
CA PRO A 59 28.32 -20.90 10.19
C PRO A 59 27.31 -19.74 10.15
N ARG A 60 26.08 -19.98 9.68
CA ARG A 60 24.93 -19.06 9.83
C ARG A 60 23.73 -19.81 10.43
N GLU A 61 22.95 -19.11 11.25
CA GLU A 61 21.86 -19.70 12.04
C GLU A 61 20.62 -20.08 11.23
N LEU A 62 20.37 -19.42 10.08
CA LEU A 62 19.20 -19.71 9.26
C LEU A 62 19.28 -21.10 8.61
N GLY A 63 20.40 -21.41 7.94
CA GLY A 63 20.68 -22.75 7.42
C GLY A 63 19.61 -23.34 6.49
N PHE A 64 18.87 -22.50 5.75
CA PHE A 64 17.86 -22.95 4.78
C PHE A 64 18.48 -23.74 3.63
N TYR A 65 19.64 -23.30 3.15
CA TYR A 65 20.50 -24.19 2.38
C TYR A 65 21.38 -24.98 3.36
N PRO A 66 21.28 -26.31 3.39
CA PRO A 66 21.94 -27.14 4.40
C PRO A 66 23.45 -27.31 4.17
N GLY A 67 24.02 -26.69 3.13
CA GLY A 67 25.42 -26.83 2.76
C GLY A 67 26.22 -25.54 2.86
N LEU A 68 27.38 -25.57 2.21
CA LEU A 68 28.30 -24.46 2.08
C LEU A 68 27.90 -23.58 0.88
N CYS A 69 27.79 -22.27 1.08
CA CYS A 69 27.83 -21.31 -0.01
C CYS A 69 29.27 -20.76 -0.12
N ARG A 70 29.95 -21.06 -1.23
CA ARG A 70 31.34 -20.69 -1.45
C ARG A 70 31.43 -19.47 -2.35
N GLY A 71 32.24 -18.51 -1.95
CA GLY A 71 32.34 -17.19 -2.52
C GLY A 71 33.76 -16.64 -2.58
N THR A 72 34.04 -15.66 -3.41
CA THR A 72 33.24 -15.28 -4.57
C THR A 72 33.39 -16.34 -5.67
N THR A 73 32.37 -16.57 -6.50
CA THR A 73 32.47 -17.54 -7.62
C THR A 73 33.60 -17.14 -8.57
N PHE A 74 33.67 -15.85 -8.89
CA PHE A 74 34.72 -15.24 -9.69
C PHE A 74 35.49 -14.19 -8.90
N PRO A 75 36.84 -14.25 -8.90
CA PRO A 75 37.69 -13.38 -8.09
C PRO A 75 37.71 -11.93 -8.59
N GLY A 76 38.21 -11.04 -7.73
CA GLY A 76 38.44 -9.62 -8.04
C GLY A 76 37.42 -8.67 -7.41
N PHE A 77 36.54 -9.17 -6.54
CA PHE A 77 35.59 -8.37 -5.79
C PHE A 77 36.28 -7.39 -4.84
N VAL A 78 35.76 -6.16 -4.75
CA VAL A 78 36.19 -5.17 -3.75
C VAL A 78 34.96 -4.46 -3.21
N TYR A 79 34.86 -4.35 -1.88
CA TYR A 79 33.74 -3.63 -1.24
C TYR A 79 33.67 -2.16 -1.68
N ASN A 80 32.43 -1.68 -1.84
CA ASN A 80 32.12 -0.30 -2.21
C ASN A 80 32.72 0.13 -3.57
N SER A 81 32.93 -0.81 -4.49
CA SER A 81 33.30 -0.50 -5.87
C SER A 81 32.69 -1.50 -6.86
N GLU A 82 32.78 -1.19 -8.14
CA GLU A 82 32.42 -2.09 -9.25
C GLU A 82 33.56 -3.05 -9.64
N SER A 83 34.61 -3.14 -8.83
CA SER A 83 35.71 -4.07 -9.11
C SER A 83 35.23 -5.50 -8.92
N GLY A 84 35.47 -6.33 -9.93
CA GLY A 84 35.00 -7.72 -9.97
C GLY A 84 33.59 -7.89 -10.55
N ALA A 85 32.82 -6.79 -10.68
CA ALA A 85 31.52 -6.80 -11.32
C ALA A 85 31.60 -7.28 -12.77
N ARG A 86 30.57 -8.02 -13.21
CA ARG A 86 30.49 -8.62 -14.55
C ARG A 86 29.06 -9.04 -14.88
N SER A 87 28.81 -9.18 -16.17
CA SER A 87 27.67 -9.91 -16.73
C SER A 87 28.05 -11.40 -16.77
N VAL A 88 27.28 -12.25 -16.10
CA VAL A 88 27.50 -13.71 -16.12
C VAL A 88 26.33 -14.40 -16.81
N VAL A 89 26.63 -15.45 -17.57
CA VAL A 89 25.60 -16.32 -18.13
C VAL A 89 25.28 -17.42 -17.13
N VAL A 90 23.99 -17.58 -16.83
CA VAL A 90 23.46 -18.74 -16.09
C VAL A 90 22.60 -19.61 -17.00
N LEU A 91 22.72 -20.92 -16.83
CA LEU A 91 21.93 -21.95 -17.50
C LEU A 91 20.73 -22.31 -16.63
N THR A 92 19.52 -22.34 -17.18
CA THR A 92 18.30 -22.64 -16.43
C THR A 92 17.92 -24.11 -16.48
N GLU A 93 17.48 -24.65 -15.33
CA GLU A 93 16.90 -25.98 -15.22
C GLU A 93 15.41 -25.93 -15.57
N LYS A 94 15.10 -26.01 -16.87
CA LYS A 94 13.72 -25.82 -17.38
C LYS A 94 12.70 -26.74 -16.70
N GLU A 95 13.03 -28.00 -16.48
CA GLU A 95 12.12 -28.96 -15.82
C GLU A 95 11.72 -28.52 -14.41
N ALA A 96 12.64 -27.90 -13.67
CA ALA A 96 12.37 -27.35 -12.35
C ALA A 96 11.46 -26.10 -12.40
N LEU A 97 11.41 -25.37 -13.52
CA LEU A 97 10.68 -24.11 -13.63
C LEU A 97 9.32 -24.26 -14.35
N CYS A 98 9.21 -25.13 -15.35
CA CYS A 98 8.03 -25.24 -16.23
C CYS A 98 6.74 -25.72 -15.54
N HIS A 99 6.83 -26.53 -14.48
CA HIS A 99 5.66 -27.14 -13.82
C HIS A 99 4.74 -26.13 -13.11
N HIS A 100 5.22 -24.92 -12.83
CA HIS A 100 4.51 -23.94 -12.01
C HIS A 100 3.99 -22.73 -12.79
N TYR A 101 4.28 -22.65 -14.09
CA TYR A 101 3.80 -21.57 -14.94
C TYR A 101 3.76 -21.98 -16.43
N LEU A 102 2.65 -22.57 -16.86
CA LEU A 102 2.49 -23.27 -18.15
C LEU A 102 2.64 -22.40 -19.42
N ASP A 103 2.63 -21.07 -19.29
CA ASP A 103 2.61 -20.14 -20.44
C ASP A 103 3.87 -19.28 -20.61
N ILE A 104 4.92 -19.45 -19.78
CA ILE A 104 6.20 -18.72 -19.93
C ILE A 104 7.27 -19.64 -20.53
N ASP A 105 7.78 -19.27 -21.70
CA ASP A 105 9.03 -19.84 -22.22
C ASP A 105 10.20 -19.32 -21.37
N VAL A 106 10.63 -20.13 -20.41
CA VAL A 106 11.78 -19.83 -19.58
C VAL A 106 13.05 -19.97 -20.45
N PRO A 107 13.85 -18.89 -20.60
CA PRO A 107 15.04 -18.90 -21.43
C PRO A 107 16.07 -19.90 -20.89
N SER A 108 16.76 -20.62 -21.77
CA SER A 108 17.78 -21.61 -21.40
C SER A 108 19.07 -20.96 -20.87
N GLU A 109 19.37 -19.75 -21.33
CA GLU A 109 20.52 -18.97 -20.90
C GLU A 109 20.08 -17.55 -20.55
N ILE A 110 20.59 -17.00 -19.45
CA ILE A 110 20.24 -15.66 -18.98
C ILE A 110 21.51 -14.93 -18.59
N LYS A 111 21.66 -13.67 -19.01
CA LYS A 111 22.72 -12.80 -18.52
C LYS A 111 22.25 -12.09 -17.25
N MET A 112 22.98 -12.27 -16.16
CA MET A 112 22.68 -11.69 -14.86
C MET A 112 23.84 -10.81 -14.39
N TYR A 113 23.50 -9.77 -13.62
CA TYR A 113 24.52 -8.98 -12.95
C TYR A 113 25.12 -9.82 -11.82
N TYR A 114 26.44 -9.78 -11.70
CA TYR A 114 27.18 -10.43 -10.66
C TYR A 114 28.16 -9.44 -10.04
N ASN A 115 28.13 -9.34 -8.72
CA ASN A 115 29.13 -8.61 -7.95
C ASN A 115 29.27 -9.25 -6.56
N GLY A 116 30.32 -10.07 -6.38
CA GLY A 116 30.60 -10.73 -5.09
C GLY A 116 29.72 -11.93 -4.74
N GLY A 117 28.88 -12.41 -5.66
CA GLY A 117 28.04 -13.60 -5.48
C GLY A 117 28.83 -14.90 -5.29
N GLY A 118 28.19 -15.90 -4.69
CA GLY A 118 28.77 -17.22 -4.45
C GLY A 118 28.19 -18.31 -5.33
N TYR A 119 28.43 -19.56 -4.96
CA TYR A 119 27.74 -20.72 -5.49
C TYR A 119 27.43 -21.71 -4.38
N PHE A 120 26.39 -22.51 -4.58
CA PHE A 120 25.95 -23.53 -3.63
C PHE A 120 26.70 -24.83 -3.89
N VAL A 121 27.41 -25.33 -2.87
CA VAL A 121 28.34 -26.46 -2.99
C VAL A 121 27.61 -27.80 -2.84
N HIS A 122 27.64 -28.62 -3.89
CA HIS A 122 27.00 -29.95 -3.96
C HIS A 122 25.50 -29.99 -3.59
N PRO A 123 24.63 -29.16 -4.21
CA PRO A 123 23.21 -29.15 -3.90
C PRO A 123 22.52 -30.50 -4.12
N GLU A 124 23.05 -31.35 -5.00
CA GLU A 124 22.52 -32.68 -5.33
C GLU A 124 22.59 -33.67 -4.15
N LYS A 125 23.40 -33.37 -3.11
CA LYS A 125 23.46 -34.17 -1.88
C LYS A 125 22.20 -34.03 -1.02
N TYR A 126 21.35 -33.04 -1.28
CA TYR A 126 20.23 -32.67 -0.43
C TYR A 126 18.90 -32.84 -1.16
N ASN A 127 18.08 -33.76 -0.67
CA ASN A 127 16.76 -34.07 -1.26
C ASN A 127 15.76 -32.92 -1.18
N ASN A 128 15.94 -32.00 -0.24
CA ASN A 128 15.09 -30.82 -0.06
C ASN A 128 15.59 -29.60 -0.85
N VAL A 129 16.62 -29.75 -1.70
CA VAL A 129 17.15 -28.69 -2.55
C VAL A 129 16.88 -29.01 -4.01
N THR A 130 16.29 -28.06 -4.73
CA THR A 130 16.18 -28.09 -6.19
C THR A 130 17.08 -27.02 -6.79
N VAL A 131 17.92 -27.39 -7.75
CA VAL A 131 18.71 -26.43 -8.52
C VAL A 131 17.83 -25.77 -9.58
N LEU A 132 17.90 -24.44 -9.68
CA LEU A 132 17.16 -23.67 -10.69
C LEU A 132 18.08 -23.12 -11.78
N CYS A 133 19.29 -22.70 -11.41
CA CYS A 133 20.28 -22.21 -12.37
C CYS A 133 21.71 -22.59 -11.96
N ARG A 134 22.56 -22.83 -12.96
CA ARG A 134 24.02 -23.00 -12.81
C ARG A 134 24.78 -21.93 -13.59
N PHE A 135 25.96 -21.53 -13.14
CA PHE A 135 26.80 -20.66 -13.98
C PHE A 135 27.29 -21.45 -15.19
N LYS A 136 27.25 -20.83 -16.38
CA LYS A 136 27.78 -21.43 -17.61
C LYS A 136 29.31 -21.58 -17.55
N GLU A 137 29.98 -20.61 -16.93
CA GLU A 137 31.43 -20.63 -16.73
C GLU A 137 31.76 -21.11 -15.31
N HIS A 138 32.76 -21.99 -15.22
CA HIS A 138 33.30 -22.40 -13.94
C HIS A 138 34.23 -21.32 -13.40
N GLY A 139 33.95 -20.87 -12.19
CA GLY A 139 34.89 -20.03 -11.44
C GLY A 139 36.20 -20.76 -11.19
N PRO A 140 37.35 -20.06 -11.07
CA PRO A 140 38.65 -20.70 -10.85
C PRO A 140 38.74 -21.48 -9.53
N ARG A 141 37.85 -21.16 -8.57
CA ARG A 141 37.73 -21.86 -7.27
C ARG A 141 36.67 -22.97 -7.28
N CYS A 142 36.06 -23.27 -8.43
CA CYS A 142 35.04 -24.30 -8.59
C CYS A 142 35.66 -25.57 -9.17
N THR A 143 36.43 -26.29 -8.35
CA THR A 143 37.15 -27.50 -8.77
C THR A 143 36.42 -28.80 -8.43
N ASP A 144 35.44 -28.74 -7.54
CA ASP A 144 34.76 -29.87 -6.91
C ASP A 144 33.28 -30.02 -7.32
N GLU A 145 32.77 -29.24 -8.28
CA GLU A 145 31.38 -29.35 -8.75
C GLU A 145 31.26 -30.07 -10.10
N PRO A 146 30.87 -31.37 -10.13
CA PRO A 146 30.84 -32.16 -11.37
C PRO A 146 29.76 -31.69 -12.36
N GLU A 147 28.63 -31.18 -11.86
CA GLU A 147 27.54 -30.62 -12.69
C GLU A 147 27.71 -29.11 -12.95
N GLY A 148 28.78 -28.51 -12.41
CA GLY A 148 29.04 -27.08 -12.47
C GLY A 148 28.51 -26.28 -11.28
N PRO A 149 29.04 -25.06 -11.06
CA PRO A 149 28.71 -24.26 -9.89
C PRO A 149 27.25 -23.79 -9.92
N THR A 150 26.52 -24.10 -8.86
CA THR A 150 25.11 -23.76 -8.76
C THR A 150 24.90 -22.31 -8.33
N ALA A 151 24.20 -21.54 -9.16
CA ALA A 151 23.96 -20.11 -8.95
C ALA A 151 22.67 -19.84 -8.17
N ILE A 152 21.64 -20.68 -8.36
CA ILE A 152 20.31 -20.45 -7.78
C ILE A 152 19.70 -21.77 -7.32
N VAL A 153 19.22 -21.80 -6.08
CA VAL A 153 18.54 -22.96 -5.49
C VAL A 153 17.19 -22.58 -4.89
N HIS A 154 16.28 -23.55 -4.93
CA HIS A 154 15.05 -23.57 -4.15
C HIS A 154 15.17 -24.63 -3.05
N CYS A 155 15.08 -24.23 -1.79
CA CYS A 155 15.14 -25.13 -0.65
C CYS A 155 13.75 -25.28 -0.02
N LYS A 156 13.26 -26.51 0.09
CA LYS A 156 12.06 -26.81 0.88
C LYS A 156 12.42 -26.84 2.37
N VAL A 157 11.71 -26.04 3.17
CA VAL A 157 11.98 -25.85 4.60
C VAL A 157 10.71 -26.13 5.39
N ASP A 158 10.55 -27.38 5.84
CA ASP A 158 9.31 -27.89 6.42
C ASP A 158 8.09 -27.58 5.54
N GLN A 159 7.19 -26.70 6.00
CA GLN A 159 6.00 -26.30 5.23
C GLN A 159 6.25 -25.15 4.27
N GLY A 160 7.33 -24.38 4.45
CA GLY A 160 7.67 -23.22 3.62
C GLY A 160 8.82 -23.47 2.65
N ASP A 161 9.31 -22.38 2.08
CA ASP A 161 10.21 -22.40 0.94
C ASP A 161 11.23 -21.26 1.02
N ALA A 162 12.47 -21.54 0.64
CA ALA A 162 13.53 -20.54 0.54
C ALA A 162 14.11 -20.52 -0.89
N LEU A 163 14.01 -19.37 -1.56
CA LEU A 163 14.61 -19.10 -2.86
C LEU A 163 15.90 -18.31 -2.64
N LEU A 164 17.04 -18.93 -2.97
CA LEU A 164 18.37 -18.35 -2.74
C LEU A 164 19.08 -18.14 -4.07
N ILE A 165 19.45 -16.90 -4.34
CA ILE A 165 19.96 -16.43 -5.63
C ILE A 165 21.34 -15.81 -5.40
N ALA A 166 22.39 -16.35 -6.01
CA ALA A 166 23.74 -15.81 -5.83
C ALA A 166 24.06 -14.60 -6.74
N THR A 167 23.34 -14.45 -7.85
CA THR A 167 23.43 -13.34 -8.80
C THR A 167 22.37 -12.27 -8.48
N HIS A 168 22.30 -11.22 -9.31
CA HIS A 168 21.34 -10.13 -9.19
C HIS A 168 20.37 -10.07 -10.38
N PRO A 169 19.39 -10.99 -10.48
CA PRO A 169 18.38 -10.93 -11.51
C PRO A 169 17.46 -9.70 -11.41
N GLU A 170 17.38 -9.10 -10.22
CA GLU A 170 16.60 -7.91 -9.89
C GLU A 170 17.25 -6.60 -10.33
N TYR A 171 18.52 -6.62 -10.75
CA TYR A 171 19.20 -5.40 -11.19
C TYR A 171 18.55 -4.89 -12.48
N ASP A 172 18.03 -3.67 -12.40
CA ASP A 172 17.42 -2.95 -13.51
C ASP A 172 18.30 -1.79 -13.92
N VAL A 173 18.52 -1.63 -15.23
CA VAL A 173 19.43 -0.62 -15.76
C VAL A 173 18.63 0.64 -16.06
N SER A 174 18.94 1.74 -15.37
CA SER A 174 18.27 3.02 -15.58
C SER A 174 18.82 3.79 -16.78
N SER A 175 18.05 4.79 -17.23
CA SER A 175 18.53 5.75 -18.24
C SER A 175 19.76 6.51 -17.78
N GLU A 176 19.88 6.79 -16.48
CA GLU A 176 21.00 7.49 -15.85
C GLU A 176 22.27 6.63 -15.87
N ASP A 177 22.14 5.33 -15.59
CA ASP A 177 23.25 4.36 -15.70
C ASP A 177 23.81 4.34 -17.12
N LEU A 178 22.91 4.35 -18.11
CA LEU A 178 23.29 4.45 -19.51
C LEU A 178 23.90 5.83 -19.81
N LEU A 179 23.26 6.94 -19.48
CA LEU A 179 23.76 8.27 -19.82
C LEU A 179 25.11 8.62 -19.17
N SER A 180 25.50 7.95 -18.09
CA SER A 180 26.84 8.00 -17.51
C SER A 180 27.93 7.28 -18.36
N PHE A 181 27.60 6.85 -19.58
CA PHE A 181 28.49 6.21 -20.58
C PHE A 181 29.85 6.93 -20.79
N THR A 182 29.94 8.25 -20.54
CA THR A 182 31.16 9.03 -20.75
C THR A 182 32.17 8.95 -19.60
N ASP A 183 31.70 8.63 -18.38
CA ASP A 183 32.53 8.61 -17.17
C ASP A 183 32.88 7.19 -16.70
N ASN A 184 32.22 6.17 -17.26
CA ASN A 184 32.40 4.77 -16.91
C ASN A 184 33.44 4.05 -17.78
N SER A 185 34.16 3.09 -17.20
CA SER A 185 35.08 2.22 -17.96
C SER A 185 34.34 1.39 -19.01
N GLU A 186 35.00 1.07 -20.15
CA GLU A 186 34.44 0.24 -21.23
C GLU A 186 33.78 -1.05 -20.72
N LYS A 187 34.40 -1.67 -19.70
CA LYS A 187 33.90 -2.89 -19.05
C LYS A 187 32.53 -2.70 -18.39
N VAL A 188 32.29 -1.57 -17.71
CA VAL A 188 30.99 -1.28 -17.07
C VAL A 188 29.92 -1.08 -18.16
N CYS A 189 30.28 -0.40 -19.25
CA CYS A 189 29.38 -0.18 -20.37
C CYS A 189 28.95 -1.51 -21.05
N GLU A 190 29.85 -2.49 -21.15
CA GLU A 190 29.51 -3.83 -21.66
C GLU A 190 28.54 -4.57 -20.73
N ILE A 191 28.77 -4.49 -19.42
CA ILE A 191 27.86 -5.08 -18.42
C ILE A 191 26.46 -4.48 -18.57
N LEU A 192 26.33 -3.14 -18.61
CA LEU A 192 25.03 -2.48 -18.74
C LEU A 192 24.31 -2.87 -20.03
N LYS A 193 25.02 -2.94 -21.17
CA LYS A 193 24.44 -3.39 -22.45
C LYS A 193 23.90 -4.80 -22.36
N ASP A 194 24.68 -5.71 -21.78
CA ASP A 194 24.26 -7.10 -21.57
C ASP A 194 23.02 -7.22 -20.70
N LEU A 195 22.94 -6.40 -19.64
CA LEU A 195 21.80 -6.38 -18.74
C LEU A 195 20.55 -5.79 -19.41
N VAL A 196 20.66 -4.72 -20.18
CA VAL A 196 19.50 -4.20 -20.94
C VAL A 196 18.99 -5.25 -21.92
N LEU A 197 19.88 -5.91 -22.65
CA LEU A 197 19.50 -6.93 -23.64
C LEU A 197 18.90 -8.18 -23.03
N SER A 198 19.22 -8.50 -21.78
CA SER A 198 18.72 -9.69 -21.08
C SER A 198 17.58 -9.39 -20.08
N GLU A 199 17.03 -8.18 -20.08
CA GLU A 199 16.03 -7.73 -19.09
C GLU A 199 14.76 -8.58 -19.13
N VAL A 200 14.24 -8.86 -20.33
CA VAL A 200 13.04 -9.66 -20.55
C VAL A 200 13.24 -11.08 -20.01
N GLU A 201 14.38 -11.67 -20.30
CA GLU A 201 14.78 -13.01 -19.86
C GLU A 201 14.90 -13.09 -18.33
N ARG A 202 15.53 -12.10 -17.69
CA ARG A 202 15.62 -12.03 -16.22
C ARG A 202 14.25 -11.90 -15.58
N LYS A 203 13.37 -11.05 -16.11
CA LYS A 203 12.01 -10.86 -15.59
C LYS A 203 11.16 -12.13 -15.78
N ARG A 204 11.27 -12.83 -16.92
CA ARG A 204 10.61 -14.15 -17.12
C ARG A 204 11.07 -15.17 -16.09
N PHE A 205 12.38 -15.23 -15.85
CA PHE A 205 12.93 -16.12 -14.83
C PHE A 205 12.42 -15.78 -13.43
N LEU A 206 12.42 -14.50 -13.03
CA LEU A 206 11.87 -14.08 -11.74
C LEU A 206 10.40 -14.49 -11.59
N CYS A 207 9.57 -14.28 -12.62
CA CYS A 207 8.18 -14.73 -12.60
C CYS A 207 8.07 -16.25 -12.38
N ALA A 208 8.85 -17.05 -13.10
CA ALA A 208 8.86 -18.50 -12.96
C ALA A 208 9.34 -18.95 -11.57
N ALA A 209 10.43 -18.37 -11.07
CA ALA A 209 11.01 -18.71 -9.77
C ALA A 209 10.09 -18.31 -8.60
N LEU A 210 9.45 -17.14 -8.67
CA LEU A 210 8.47 -16.70 -7.68
C LEU A 210 7.19 -17.54 -7.73
N SER A 211 6.72 -17.91 -8.92
CA SER A 211 5.57 -18.82 -9.07
C SER A 211 5.84 -20.19 -8.48
N ARG A 212 7.08 -20.71 -8.65
CA ARG A 212 7.51 -22.00 -8.08
C ARG A 212 7.38 -22.05 -6.57
N VAL A 213 7.68 -20.94 -5.87
CA VAL A 213 7.52 -20.84 -4.41
C VAL A 213 6.11 -20.44 -3.98
N GLY A 214 5.12 -20.53 -4.88
CA GLY A 214 3.69 -20.35 -4.56
C GLY A 214 3.17 -18.91 -4.61
N LEU A 215 3.96 -17.96 -5.13
CA LEU A 215 3.49 -16.59 -5.33
C LEU A 215 2.64 -16.45 -6.59
N LYS A 216 1.61 -15.61 -6.53
CA LYS A 216 0.85 -15.20 -7.71
C LYS A 216 1.61 -14.10 -8.43
N VAL A 217 2.04 -14.35 -9.66
CA VAL A 217 2.72 -13.38 -10.51
C VAL A 217 1.81 -12.89 -11.64
N VAL A 218 2.08 -11.69 -12.15
CA VAL A 218 1.34 -11.11 -13.27
C VAL A 218 1.62 -11.91 -14.56
N PRO A 219 0.58 -12.23 -15.38
CA PRO A 219 0.76 -12.85 -16.69
C PRO A 219 1.75 -12.09 -17.57
N PHE A 220 2.73 -12.81 -18.11
CA PHE A 220 3.72 -12.27 -19.04
C PHE A 220 3.12 -12.24 -20.46
N ASP A 221 2.97 -11.07 -21.06
CA ASP A 221 2.63 -10.92 -22.48
C ASP A 221 3.91 -11.09 -23.30
N ASN A 222 4.01 -12.15 -24.11
CA ASN A 222 5.20 -12.47 -24.91
C ASN A 222 5.60 -11.38 -25.92
N HIS A 223 4.73 -10.38 -26.16
CA HIS A 223 4.96 -9.28 -27.09
C HIS A 223 5.20 -7.92 -26.42
N LYS A 224 5.29 -7.84 -25.08
CA LYS A 224 5.53 -6.59 -24.36
C LYS A 224 6.63 -6.77 -23.32
N ILE A 225 7.47 -5.74 -23.17
CA ILE A 225 8.31 -5.63 -21.98
C ILE A 225 7.35 -5.64 -20.78
N PRO A 226 7.52 -6.55 -19.81
CA PRO A 226 6.65 -6.64 -18.65
C PRO A 226 6.64 -5.26 -17.99
N LEU A 227 5.48 -4.58 -18.02
CA LEU A 227 5.29 -3.43 -17.17
C LEU A 227 5.53 -3.93 -15.75
N GLU A 228 6.46 -3.27 -15.05
CA GLU A 228 6.70 -3.49 -13.63
C GLU A 228 5.38 -3.41 -12.86
N ASN A 229 5.36 -3.84 -11.59
CA ASN A 229 4.28 -3.47 -10.68
C ASN A 229 4.19 -1.94 -10.61
N LYS A 230 3.50 -1.33 -11.57
CA LYS A 230 3.09 0.06 -11.48
C LYS A 230 2.35 0.15 -10.17
N THR A 231 2.85 0.97 -9.25
CA THR A 231 1.95 1.65 -8.31
C THR A 231 0.73 2.06 -9.13
N LEU A 232 -0.44 1.51 -8.80
CA LEU A 232 -1.64 1.73 -9.60
C LEU A 232 -1.72 3.23 -9.91
N ASP A 233 -1.83 3.57 -11.19
CA ASP A 233 -1.88 4.97 -11.61
C ASP A 233 -3.05 5.63 -10.87
N VAL A 234 -2.81 6.81 -10.28
CA VAL A 234 -3.87 7.56 -9.59
C VAL A 234 -5.01 7.77 -10.57
N THR A 235 -6.20 7.34 -10.17
CA THR A 235 -7.40 7.48 -10.99
C THR A 235 -8.04 8.85 -10.80
N PRO A 236 -8.88 9.31 -11.75
CA PRO A 236 -9.67 10.51 -11.55
C PRO A 236 -10.49 10.49 -10.26
N PHE A 237 -10.68 11.66 -9.68
CA PHE A 237 -11.71 11.88 -8.70
C PHE A 237 -13.05 12.08 -9.38
N TYR A 238 -14.07 11.35 -8.93
CA TYR A 238 -15.45 11.54 -9.30
C TYR A 238 -16.17 12.32 -8.21
N LEU A 239 -16.70 13.47 -8.58
CA LEU A 239 -17.56 14.28 -7.73
C LEU A 239 -18.99 13.74 -7.79
N SER A 240 -19.62 13.61 -6.63
CA SER A 240 -21.00 13.16 -6.51
C SER A 240 -21.69 13.86 -5.35
N GLY A 241 -23.02 13.95 -5.42
CA GLY A 241 -23.82 14.58 -4.40
C GLY A 241 -25.20 13.96 -4.27
N LEU A 242 -25.71 13.91 -3.03
CA LEU A 242 -27.06 13.50 -2.71
C LEU A 242 -28.10 14.41 -3.37
N THR A 243 -27.80 15.72 -3.42
CA THR A 243 -28.59 16.70 -4.16
C THR A 243 -27.70 17.51 -5.11
N ASN A 244 -28.32 18.21 -6.05
CA ASN A 244 -27.67 19.05 -7.04
C ASN A 244 -26.67 20.05 -6.44
N GLU A 245 -27.06 20.64 -5.31
CA GLU A 245 -26.28 21.64 -4.61
C GLU A 245 -24.87 21.14 -4.24
N TRP A 246 -24.75 19.86 -3.85
CA TRP A 246 -23.49 19.24 -3.44
C TRP A 246 -22.52 18.98 -4.59
N VAL A 247 -22.97 19.06 -5.84
CA VAL A 247 -22.11 18.98 -7.03
C VAL A 247 -21.93 20.38 -7.62
N TYR A 248 -23.02 21.14 -7.75
CA TYR A 248 -23.01 22.47 -8.36
C TYR A 248 -22.16 23.49 -7.60
N LYS A 249 -22.27 23.58 -6.27
CA LYS A 249 -21.49 24.56 -5.49
C LYS A 249 -19.97 24.33 -5.62
N PRO A 250 -19.43 23.11 -5.39
CA PRO A 250 -18.01 22.87 -5.58
C PRO A 250 -17.55 23.12 -7.02
N THR A 251 -18.28 22.60 -8.01
CA THR A 251 -17.89 22.74 -9.42
C THR A 251 -17.89 24.19 -9.87
N SER A 252 -18.92 24.95 -9.55
CA SER A 252 -18.98 26.39 -9.84
C SER A 252 -17.78 27.12 -9.24
N TYR A 253 -17.48 26.86 -7.96
CA TYR A 253 -16.32 27.46 -7.31
C TYR A 253 -14.99 27.09 -8.02
N LEU A 254 -14.78 25.81 -8.32
CA LEU A 254 -13.55 25.34 -8.97
C LEU A 254 -13.40 25.92 -10.38
N ILE A 255 -14.47 25.94 -11.17
CA ILE A 255 -14.50 26.53 -12.52
C ILE A 255 -14.17 28.03 -12.48
N HIS A 256 -14.53 28.74 -11.41
CA HIS A 256 -14.12 30.14 -11.23
C HIS A 256 -12.64 30.31 -10.84
N LYS A 257 -11.97 29.26 -10.38
CA LYS A 257 -10.56 29.27 -9.96
C LYS A 257 -9.60 28.68 -10.99
N ILE A 258 -10.08 27.88 -11.94
CA ILE A 258 -9.23 27.29 -12.99
C ILE A 258 -8.79 28.34 -14.01
N ASP A 259 -7.65 28.12 -14.65
CA ASP A 259 -7.26 28.86 -15.84
C ASP A 259 -8.21 28.53 -16.99
N ARG A 260 -8.87 29.55 -17.57
CA ARG A 260 -9.93 29.35 -18.58
C ARG A 260 -9.44 28.74 -19.89
N ARG A 261 -8.13 28.78 -20.19
CA ARG A 261 -7.58 28.24 -21.45
C ARG A 261 -7.20 26.76 -21.30
N SER A 262 -6.57 26.42 -20.19
CA SER A 262 -6.08 25.06 -19.91
C SER A 262 -7.06 24.21 -19.08
N CYS A 263 -8.05 24.84 -18.45
CA CYS A 263 -8.94 24.25 -17.45
C CYS A 263 -8.20 23.61 -16.27
N LEU A 264 -6.98 24.07 -16.00
CA LEU A 264 -6.15 23.59 -14.89
C LEU A 264 -6.32 24.48 -13.66
N LEU A 265 -6.46 23.83 -12.52
CA LEU A 265 -6.34 24.43 -11.21
C LEU A 265 -4.97 24.10 -10.63
N LYS A 266 -4.08 25.08 -10.55
CA LYS A 266 -2.83 24.92 -9.82
C LYS A 266 -3.06 25.27 -8.36
N ASP A 267 -2.90 24.29 -7.48
CA ASP A 267 -2.93 24.49 -6.03
C ASP A 267 -1.52 24.35 -5.44
N SER A 268 -1.41 24.34 -4.11
CA SER A 268 -0.12 24.39 -3.41
C SER A 268 0.70 23.12 -3.59
N HIS A 269 0.07 21.94 -3.63
CA HIS A 269 0.77 20.65 -3.78
C HIS A 269 0.51 20.01 -5.14
N ASP A 270 -0.75 20.01 -5.57
CA ASP A 270 -1.18 19.30 -6.77
C ASP A 270 -1.69 20.25 -7.87
N ILE A 271 -1.80 19.71 -9.08
CA ILE A 271 -2.46 20.36 -10.21
C ILE A 271 -3.67 19.52 -10.55
N PHE A 272 -4.84 20.15 -10.59
CA PHE A 272 -6.09 19.49 -10.93
C PHE A 272 -6.56 19.88 -12.33
N TYR A 273 -7.04 18.92 -13.08
CA TYR A 273 -7.81 19.14 -14.30
C TYR A 273 -9.28 18.92 -13.99
N VAL A 274 -10.10 19.97 -14.07
CA VAL A 274 -11.53 19.91 -13.70
C VAL A 274 -12.36 19.81 -14.98
N ASN A 275 -13.12 18.74 -15.13
CA ASN A 275 -13.89 18.46 -16.34
C ASN A 275 -15.24 17.80 -16.05
N GLU A 276 -16.18 18.00 -16.96
CA GLU A 276 -17.46 17.30 -16.94
C GLU A 276 -17.28 15.88 -17.53
N LEU A 277 -18.04 14.91 -17.01
CA LEU A 277 -17.92 13.47 -17.31
C LEU A 277 -17.82 13.11 -18.81
N ASP A 278 -18.58 13.81 -19.66
CA ASP A 278 -18.65 13.55 -21.10
C ASP A 278 -17.74 14.48 -21.92
N SER A 279 -16.84 15.21 -21.26
CA SER A 279 -15.89 16.10 -21.93
C SER A 279 -14.85 15.30 -22.71
N PRO A 280 -14.43 15.77 -23.90
CA PRO A 280 -13.36 15.11 -24.65
C PRO A 280 -12.05 15.11 -23.84
N PRO A 281 -11.19 14.09 -24.02
CA PRO A 281 -9.89 14.03 -23.34
C PRO A 281 -9.05 15.27 -23.64
N ASN A 282 -8.47 15.87 -22.60
CA ASN A 282 -7.64 17.06 -22.76
C ASN A 282 -6.17 16.68 -22.97
N GLU A 283 -5.71 16.84 -24.22
CA GLU A 283 -4.35 16.54 -24.63
C GLU A 283 -3.30 17.35 -23.86
N GLN A 284 -3.60 18.61 -23.51
CA GLN A 284 -2.70 19.48 -22.76
C GLN A 284 -2.50 19.00 -21.30
N ALA A 285 -3.58 18.60 -20.62
CA ALA A 285 -3.51 18.03 -19.28
C ALA A 285 -2.74 16.70 -19.28
N ARG A 286 -2.96 15.86 -20.30
CA ARG A 286 -2.25 14.58 -20.49
C ARG A 286 -0.76 14.80 -20.75
N ILE A 287 -0.39 15.70 -21.66
CA ILE A 287 1.01 16.07 -21.94
C ILE A 287 1.68 16.61 -20.67
N LEU A 288 1.03 17.51 -19.94
CA LEU A 288 1.56 18.06 -18.69
C LEU A 288 1.77 16.97 -17.65
N SER A 289 0.83 16.03 -17.51
CA SER A 289 0.95 14.89 -16.60
C SER A 289 2.16 14.03 -16.94
N LEU A 290 2.34 13.68 -18.22
CA LEU A 290 3.50 12.91 -18.69
C LEU A 290 4.83 13.64 -18.44
N CYS A 291 4.90 14.94 -18.70
CA CYS A 291 6.09 15.75 -18.42
C CYS A 291 6.42 15.76 -16.91
N ARG A 292 5.40 15.93 -16.05
CA ARG A 292 5.60 15.96 -14.59
C ARG A 292 6.08 14.61 -14.05
N ILE A 293 5.51 13.51 -14.52
CA ILE A 293 5.95 12.16 -14.16
C ILE A 293 7.42 11.96 -14.54
N LYS A 294 7.80 12.38 -15.76
CA LYS A 294 9.19 12.33 -16.23
C LYS A 294 10.15 13.15 -15.35
N GLU A 295 9.67 14.24 -14.75
CA GLU A 295 10.41 15.08 -13.82
C GLU A 295 10.38 14.59 -12.35
N GLY A 296 9.81 13.42 -12.08
CA GLY A 296 9.65 12.90 -10.71
C GLY A 296 8.63 13.68 -9.86
N LYS A 297 7.71 14.42 -10.49
CA LYS A 297 6.64 15.19 -9.83
C LYS A 297 5.30 14.44 -9.91
N SER A 298 4.38 14.75 -9.00
CA SER A 298 3.01 14.20 -9.02
C SER A 298 2.32 14.49 -10.36
N ALA A 299 1.66 13.49 -10.93
CA ALA A 299 0.81 13.61 -12.10
C ALA A 299 -0.28 14.69 -11.93
N VAL A 300 -0.89 15.13 -13.03
CA VAL A 300 -2.09 15.97 -12.97
C VAL A 300 -3.25 15.09 -12.49
N ILE A 301 -3.99 15.54 -11.48
CA ILE A 301 -5.14 14.83 -10.92
C ILE A 301 -6.41 15.30 -11.63
N GLU A 302 -7.21 14.39 -12.16
CA GLU A 302 -8.48 14.74 -12.79
C GLU A 302 -9.60 14.82 -11.75
N ILE A 303 -10.46 15.84 -11.82
CA ILE A 303 -11.71 15.96 -11.05
C ILE A 303 -12.84 16.00 -12.06
N ILE A 304 -13.56 14.89 -12.13
CA ILE A 304 -14.65 14.65 -13.05
C ILE A 304 -15.98 14.82 -12.31
N TYR A 305 -16.88 15.64 -12.85
CA TYR A 305 -18.23 15.82 -12.30
C TYR A 305 -19.32 15.47 -13.33
N PRO A 306 -20.42 14.80 -12.92
CA PRO A 306 -21.57 14.60 -13.79
C PRO A 306 -22.29 15.92 -14.09
N ASN A 307 -22.95 16.01 -15.25
CA ASN A 307 -23.80 17.14 -15.61
C ASN A 307 -24.83 17.43 -14.49
N THR A 308 -25.06 18.71 -14.18
CA THR A 308 -25.97 19.13 -13.10
C THR A 308 -27.30 19.72 -13.60
N VAL A 309 -27.52 19.88 -14.90
CA VAL A 309 -28.69 20.61 -15.44
C VAL A 309 -29.93 19.71 -15.55
N TYR A 310 -29.78 18.42 -15.85
CA TYR A 310 -30.91 17.50 -16.09
C TYR A 310 -30.79 16.13 -15.40
N THR A 311 -29.99 16.05 -14.33
CA THR A 311 -29.66 14.77 -13.70
C THR A 311 -30.58 14.50 -12.51
N ALA A 312 -31.19 13.32 -12.48
CA ALA A 312 -31.97 12.87 -11.33
C ALA A 312 -31.06 12.70 -10.10
N GLU A 313 -31.54 13.17 -8.95
CA GLU A 313 -30.86 13.01 -7.68
C GLU A 313 -31.01 11.56 -7.15
N PRO A 314 -29.98 10.96 -6.55
CA PRO A 314 -28.65 11.52 -6.31
C PRO A 314 -27.78 11.58 -7.57
N ILE A 315 -26.97 12.64 -7.69
CA ILE A 315 -26.06 12.84 -8.82
C ILE A 315 -24.81 11.99 -8.62
N CYS A 316 -24.69 10.94 -9.42
CA CYS A 316 -23.59 9.97 -9.33
C CYS A 316 -23.00 9.70 -10.73
N PRO A 317 -21.69 9.43 -10.83
CA PRO A 317 -21.12 8.81 -12.03
C PRO A 317 -21.74 7.41 -12.26
N PRO A 318 -21.65 6.87 -13.49
CA PRO A 318 -21.97 5.47 -13.77
C PRO A 318 -21.10 4.51 -12.94
N LEU A 319 -21.70 3.39 -12.49
CA LEU A 319 -21.01 2.36 -11.71
C LEU A 319 -19.81 1.76 -12.45
N SER A 320 -19.80 1.78 -13.79
CA SER A 320 -18.69 1.32 -14.61
C SER A 320 -17.39 2.10 -14.37
N LEU A 321 -17.48 3.34 -13.86
CA LEU A 321 -16.34 4.18 -13.52
C LEU A 321 -15.94 4.09 -12.05
N THR A 322 -16.86 3.59 -11.21
CA THR A 322 -16.64 3.45 -9.78
C THR A 322 -16.94 2.00 -9.31
N PRO A 323 -16.35 0.97 -9.93
CA PRO A 323 -16.74 -0.43 -9.71
C PRO A 323 -16.58 -0.91 -8.27
N HIS A 324 -15.69 -0.30 -7.48
CA HIS A 324 -15.43 -0.71 -6.09
C HIS A 324 -16.30 0.03 -5.06
N PHE A 325 -17.07 1.04 -5.48
CA PHE A 325 -17.98 1.76 -4.59
C PHE A 325 -19.24 2.24 -5.31
N ASN A 326 -20.39 1.71 -4.91
CA ASN A 326 -21.68 2.07 -5.48
C ASN A 326 -22.28 3.30 -4.76
N MET A 327 -22.03 4.49 -5.30
CA MET A 327 -22.51 5.74 -4.72
C MET A 327 -24.04 5.82 -4.58
N LYS A 328 -24.79 5.26 -5.56
CA LYS A 328 -26.26 5.24 -5.50
C LYS A 328 -26.74 4.41 -4.30
N GLU A 329 -26.14 3.25 -4.09
CA GLU A 329 -26.44 2.40 -2.94
C GLU A 329 -26.01 3.07 -1.63
N TYR A 330 -24.86 3.75 -1.60
CA TYR A 330 -24.44 4.56 -0.46
C TYR A 330 -25.47 5.63 -0.07
N TYR A 331 -25.94 6.45 -1.02
CA TYR A 331 -26.94 7.47 -0.71
C TYR A 331 -28.28 6.85 -0.30
N ARG A 332 -28.67 5.72 -0.90
CA ARG A 332 -29.88 4.98 -0.48
C ARG A 332 -29.78 4.55 0.99
N GLN A 333 -28.65 3.95 1.37
CA GLN A 333 -28.39 3.52 2.74
C GLN A 333 -28.28 4.71 3.71
N LEU A 334 -27.66 5.80 3.26
CA LEU A 334 -27.53 7.04 4.03
C LEU A 334 -28.90 7.64 4.36
N CYS A 335 -29.78 7.77 3.38
CA CYS A 335 -31.15 8.24 3.57
C CYS A 335 -31.93 7.30 4.50
N GLN A 336 -31.90 5.99 4.25
CA GLN A 336 -32.62 5.00 5.05
C GLN A 336 -32.20 5.04 6.54
N LYS A 337 -30.90 5.19 6.84
CA LYS A 337 -30.41 5.30 8.22
C LYS A 337 -30.78 6.63 8.88
N ARG A 338 -31.05 7.68 8.10
CA ARG A 338 -31.48 8.99 8.58
C ARG A 338 -32.97 9.10 8.81
N GLU A 339 -33.79 8.30 8.12
CA GLU A 339 -35.27 8.31 8.26
C GLU A 339 -35.75 8.15 9.71
N SER A 340 -35.01 7.40 10.53
CA SER A 340 -35.30 7.20 11.95
C SER A 340 -34.90 8.39 12.86
N HIS A 341 -34.31 9.45 12.31
CA HIS A 341 -33.74 10.57 13.05
C HIS A 341 -34.35 11.90 12.60
N GLN A 342 -34.96 12.65 13.52
CA GLN A 342 -35.63 13.94 13.25
C GLN A 342 -34.65 15.13 13.17
N VAL A 343 -33.53 14.97 12.45
CA VAL A 343 -32.42 15.94 12.44
C VAL A 343 -32.04 16.28 11.01
N SER A 344 -31.61 17.53 10.78
CA SER A 344 -31.02 17.92 9.49
C SER A 344 -29.58 17.42 9.40
N PHE A 345 -29.29 16.66 8.33
CA PHE A 345 -28.01 16.01 8.08
C PHE A 345 -27.29 16.61 6.87
N SER A 346 -25.98 16.84 7.01
CA SER A 346 -25.12 17.42 5.97
C SER A 346 -23.85 16.59 5.68
N LEU A 347 -23.38 15.80 6.64
CA LEU A 347 -22.16 15.00 6.53
C LEU A 347 -22.37 13.81 5.60
N GLY A 348 -21.51 13.68 4.58
CA GLY A 348 -21.60 12.62 3.58
C GLY A 348 -22.61 12.87 2.47
N ASN A 349 -23.19 14.07 2.39
CA ASN A 349 -24.08 14.46 1.28
C ASN A 349 -23.31 14.76 -0.02
N GLY A 350 -22.01 15.01 0.07
CA GLY A 350 -21.12 15.14 -1.08
C GLY A 350 -19.95 14.16 -0.97
N LEU A 351 -19.58 13.54 -2.10
CA LEU A 351 -18.47 12.61 -2.21
C LEU A 351 -17.46 13.07 -3.26
N LEU A 352 -16.19 12.99 -2.92
CA LEU A 352 -15.04 13.11 -3.82
C LEU A 352 -14.32 11.76 -3.82
N TYR A 353 -14.58 10.93 -4.82
CA TYR A 353 -14.18 9.52 -4.81
C TYR A 353 -13.13 9.20 -5.86
N ALA A 354 -12.10 8.44 -5.51
CA ALA A 354 -11.16 7.86 -6.46
C ALA A 354 -11.03 6.34 -6.24
N GLU A 355 -10.85 5.60 -7.33
CA GLU A 355 -10.57 4.16 -7.26
C GLU A 355 -9.20 3.89 -6.62
N VAL A 356 -8.21 4.70 -7.03
CA VAL A 356 -6.84 4.66 -6.54
C VAL A 356 -6.39 6.09 -6.28
N ILE A 357 -5.93 6.32 -5.06
CA ILE A 357 -5.41 7.61 -4.61
C ILE A 357 -4.17 7.40 -3.75
N SER A 358 -3.22 8.33 -3.84
CA SER A 358 -2.06 8.35 -2.94
C SER A 358 -2.47 8.55 -1.48
N SER A 359 -3.24 9.60 -1.16
CA SER A 359 -3.74 9.91 0.18
C SER A 359 -4.90 10.92 0.14
N THR A 360 -6.06 10.55 0.68
CA THR A 360 -7.21 11.48 0.79
C THR A 360 -6.87 12.65 1.71
N GLN A 361 -6.14 12.38 2.80
CA GLN A 361 -5.69 13.40 3.75
C GLN A 361 -4.79 14.44 3.08
N THR A 362 -3.76 14.00 2.36
CA THR A 362 -2.79 14.90 1.73
C THR A 362 -3.46 15.77 0.67
N VAL A 363 -4.35 15.18 -0.14
CA VAL A 363 -5.09 15.91 -1.17
C VAL A 363 -5.94 17.00 -0.56
N LEU A 364 -6.64 16.75 0.55
CA LEU A 364 -7.45 17.78 1.19
C LEU A 364 -6.60 18.84 1.90
N GLU A 365 -5.60 18.44 2.67
CA GLU A 365 -4.82 19.37 3.51
C GLU A 365 -3.89 20.27 2.72
N LYS A 366 -3.19 19.72 1.73
CA LYS A 366 -2.14 20.45 1.00
C LYS A 366 -2.66 21.18 -0.23
N ASN A 367 -3.97 21.18 -0.46
CA ASN A 367 -4.63 21.89 -1.55
C ASN A 367 -5.75 22.80 -1.00
N PRO A 368 -5.40 23.94 -0.38
CA PRO A 368 -6.36 24.83 0.26
C PRO A 368 -7.37 25.45 -0.71
N THR A 369 -7.04 25.59 -2.00
CA THR A 369 -7.99 26.09 -2.99
C THR A 369 -9.07 25.06 -3.26
N LEU A 370 -8.68 23.79 -3.45
CA LEU A 370 -9.62 22.68 -3.56
C LEU A 370 -10.49 22.57 -2.30
N LEU A 371 -9.87 22.54 -1.11
CA LEU A 371 -10.55 22.35 0.17
C LEU A 371 -11.62 23.41 0.42
N ARG A 372 -11.33 24.69 0.13
CA ARG A 372 -12.29 25.80 0.25
C ARG A 372 -13.50 25.66 -0.67
N GLY A 373 -13.35 24.96 -1.79
CA GLY A 373 -14.46 24.68 -2.71
C GLY A 373 -15.43 23.62 -2.20
N LEU A 374 -15.06 22.83 -1.20
CA LEU A 374 -15.86 21.74 -0.67
C LEU A 374 -16.67 22.20 0.56
N PRO A 375 -18.02 22.14 0.52
CA PRO A 375 -18.85 22.47 1.68
C PRO A 375 -18.55 21.60 2.91
N THR A 376 -18.78 22.15 4.10
CA THR A 376 -18.65 21.38 5.35
C THR A 376 -19.50 20.12 5.30
N GLY A 377 -18.87 18.98 5.57
CA GLY A 377 -19.50 17.67 5.50
C GLY A 377 -19.19 16.87 4.23
N PHE A 378 -18.38 17.41 3.31
CA PHE A 378 -17.87 16.65 2.17
C PHE A 378 -16.99 15.47 2.61
N VAL A 379 -17.08 14.35 1.91
CA VAL A 379 -16.28 13.16 2.19
C VAL A 379 -15.38 12.86 1.00
N CYS A 380 -14.07 12.73 1.25
CA CYS A 380 -13.11 12.23 0.26
C CYS A 380 -12.82 10.75 0.52
N LEU A 381 -13.05 9.90 -0.48
CA LEU A 381 -12.98 8.44 -0.35
C LEU A 381 -12.06 7.84 -1.40
N GLY A 382 -11.15 6.96 -0.98
CA GLY A 382 -10.34 6.12 -1.87
C GLY A 382 -10.65 4.64 -1.65
N SER A 383 -11.00 3.89 -2.69
CA SER A 383 -11.19 2.43 -2.57
C SER A 383 -9.89 1.70 -2.26
N ASN A 384 -8.81 2.12 -2.91
CA ASN A 384 -7.45 1.71 -2.59
C ASN A 384 -6.69 2.93 -2.08
N GLN A 385 -6.61 3.02 -0.76
CA GLN A 385 -5.83 4.02 -0.05
C GLN A 385 -4.73 3.32 0.73
N ILE A 386 -3.55 3.93 0.79
CA ILE A 386 -2.36 3.30 1.38
C ILE A 386 -2.40 3.34 2.94
N ALA A 387 -3.47 3.85 3.60
CA ALA A 387 -3.73 3.73 5.06
C ALA A 387 -5.10 4.26 5.57
N GLY A 388 -5.63 3.69 6.67
CA GLY A 388 -6.61 4.29 7.65
C GLY A 388 -7.28 3.22 8.59
N ARG A 389 -8.36 3.48 9.42
CA ARG A 389 -9.62 2.70 9.85
C ARG A 389 -10.56 3.40 10.92
N VAL A 390 -11.72 2.79 11.33
CA VAL A 390 -13.07 3.27 11.85
C VAL A 390 -13.68 2.59 13.14
N GLU A 391 -14.72 3.20 13.78
CA GLU A 391 -15.54 2.78 14.98
C GLU A 391 -17.04 2.35 14.78
N SER A 392 -17.75 2.67 13.69
CA SER A 392 -19.23 2.60 13.53
C SER A 392 -19.93 1.22 13.46
N ILE A 393 -19.24 0.11 13.75
CA ILE A 393 -19.72 -1.25 13.42
C ILE A 393 -20.49 -1.90 14.58
N ARG A 394 -20.12 -1.61 15.84
CA ARG A 394 -20.64 -2.31 17.03
C ARG A 394 -22.10 -2.01 17.39
N GLU A 395 -22.69 -0.95 16.83
CA GLU A 395 -24.04 -0.50 17.19
C GLU A 395 -25.13 -1.04 16.27
N ARG A 396 -24.78 -1.96 15.37
CA ARG A 396 -25.72 -2.60 14.44
C ARG A 396 -26.36 -3.81 15.09
N HIS A 397 -27.67 -3.94 14.91
CA HIS A 397 -28.43 -5.08 15.42
C HIS A 397 -27.86 -6.41 14.90
N GLY A 398 -27.38 -7.28 15.80
CA GLY A 398 -26.73 -8.56 15.50
C GLY A 398 -25.19 -8.51 15.45
N TYR A 399 -24.56 -7.34 15.54
CA TYR A 399 -23.09 -7.17 15.47
C TYR A 399 -22.48 -6.68 16.80
N GLU A 400 -23.29 -6.62 17.87
CA GLU A 400 -22.93 -6.03 19.17
C GLU A 400 -21.80 -6.79 19.88
N SER A 401 -21.70 -8.10 19.62
CA SER A 401 -20.71 -9.00 20.21
C SER A 401 -19.35 -8.97 19.50
N ILE A 402 -19.22 -8.25 18.38
CA ILE A 402 -17.96 -8.19 17.64
C ILE A 402 -16.89 -7.50 18.50
N PRO A 403 -15.72 -8.13 18.71
CA PRO A 403 -14.73 -7.69 19.69
C PRO A 403 -13.82 -6.57 19.17
N LEU A 404 -14.41 -5.48 18.67
CA LEU A 404 -13.69 -4.26 18.27
C LEU A 404 -13.34 -3.39 19.48
N ARG A 405 -12.11 -2.89 19.51
CA ARG A 405 -11.48 -2.11 20.59
C ARG A 405 -10.81 -0.86 20.04
N LEU A 406 -10.75 0.20 20.84
CA LEU A 406 -9.92 1.38 20.56
C LEU A 406 -8.62 1.30 21.36
N LYS A 407 -7.48 1.34 20.68
CA LYS A 407 -6.16 1.54 21.27
C LYS A 407 -5.80 3.01 21.10
N TRP A 408 -5.88 3.74 22.21
CA TRP A 408 -5.53 5.16 22.26
C TRP A 408 -4.09 5.40 21.72
N PRO A 409 -3.84 6.50 20.99
CA PRO A 409 -4.74 7.64 20.75
C PRO A 409 -5.71 7.47 19.58
N ASN A 410 -5.46 6.53 18.67
CA ASN A 410 -6.05 6.63 17.36
C ASN A 410 -6.16 5.30 16.61
N ASP A 411 -5.76 4.18 17.22
CA ASP A 411 -5.82 2.89 16.58
C ASP A 411 -7.08 2.12 16.96
N ILE A 412 -7.56 1.28 16.06
CA ILE A 412 -8.64 0.33 16.30
C ILE A 412 -8.05 -1.06 16.19
N TYR A 413 -8.47 -1.95 17.08
CA TYR A 413 -8.01 -3.32 17.17
C TYR A 413 -9.20 -4.28 17.24
N VAL A 414 -9.00 -5.49 16.76
CA VAL A 414 -9.89 -6.60 17.10
C VAL A 414 -9.16 -7.50 18.10
N GLU A 415 -9.89 -8.01 19.08
CA GLU A 415 -9.45 -9.12 19.92
C GLU A 415 -9.83 -10.45 19.25
N CYS A 416 -8.84 -11.19 18.76
CA CYS A 416 -9.03 -12.49 18.14
C CYS A 416 -9.38 -13.57 19.19
N LYS A 417 -9.93 -14.72 18.76
CA LYS A 417 -10.32 -15.83 19.66
C LYS A 417 -9.19 -16.35 20.56
N ASN A 418 -7.93 -16.15 20.16
CA ASN A 418 -6.72 -16.50 20.91
C ASN A 418 -6.27 -15.40 21.91
N GLY A 419 -7.04 -14.32 22.06
CA GLY A 419 -6.69 -13.15 22.87
C GLY A 419 -5.72 -12.17 22.21
N GLU A 420 -5.29 -12.41 20.96
CA GLU A 420 -4.38 -11.53 20.24
C GLU A 420 -5.09 -10.27 19.73
N LEU A 421 -4.50 -9.10 19.96
CA LEU A 421 -5.00 -7.84 19.42
C LEU A 421 -4.40 -7.58 18.03
N LYS A 422 -5.23 -7.66 16.98
CA LYS A 422 -4.82 -7.33 15.60
C LYS A 422 -5.31 -5.96 15.19
N LYS A 423 -4.42 -5.16 14.60
CA LYS A 423 -4.75 -3.80 14.19
C LYS A 423 -5.80 -3.86 13.09
N VAL A 424 -6.97 -3.38 13.48
CA VAL A 424 -8.05 -2.97 12.61
C VAL A 424 -8.18 -1.46 12.59
N GLY A 425 -7.00 -0.82 12.52
CA GLY A 425 -6.55 0.39 11.81
C GLY A 425 -6.59 1.67 12.58
N GLY A 426 -6.93 2.83 12.00
CA GLY A 426 -6.81 4.08 12.76
C GLY A 426 -7.27 5.39 12.12
N ILE A 427 -7.39 6.38 13.00
CA ILE A 427 -7.89 7.72 12.70
C ILE A 427 -6.71 8.70 12.70
N LEU A 428 -6.76 9.70 11.83
CA LEU A 428 -5.85 10.84 11.85
C LEU A 428 -6.70 12.11 11.83
N MET A 429 -6.44 13.05 12.72
CA MET A 429 -7.08 14.35 12.66
C MET A 429 -6.02 15.43 12.53
N ASN A 430 -6.28 16.37 11.64
CA ASN A 430 -5.51 17.58 11.54
C ASN A 430 -6.43 18.78 11.54
N SER A 431 -6.06 19.80 12.29
CA SER A 431 -6.78 21.06 12.38
C SER A 431 -5.90 22.17 11.83
N SER A 432 -6.44 22.95 10.90
CA SER A 432 -5.81 24.17 10.42
C SER A 432 -6.75 25.35 10.62
N PHE A 433 -6.16 26.53 10.80
CA PHE A 433 -6.89 27.79 10.86
C PHE A 433 -6.43 28.66 9.70
N THR A 434 -7.34 29.00 8.79
CA THR A 434 -7.03 29.82 7.61
C THR A 434 -8.21 30.74 7.32
N SER A 435 -7.94 32.04 7.13
CA SER A 435 -8.96 33.03 6.72
C SER A 435 -10.19 33.07 7.64
N ASP A 436 -9.97 33.10 8.95
CA ASP A 436 -11.01 33.14 10.00
C ASP A 436 -11.91 31.89 10.10
N GLU A 437 -11.55 30.81 9.42
CA GLU A 437 -12.21 29.51 9.50
C GLU A 437 -11.29 28.45 10.11
N PHE A 438 -11.86 27.67 11.06
CA PHE A 438 -11.25 26.44 11.54
C PHE A 438 -11.66 25.28 10.63
N VAL A 439 -10.68 24.63 10.01
CA VAL A 439 -10.90 23.46 9.17
C VAL A 439 -10.32 22.24 9.86
N LEU A 440 -11.17 21.23 10.06
CA LEU A 440 -10.80 19.94 10.60
C LEU A 440 -10.87 18.89 9.49
N VAL A 441 -9.74 18.28 9.16
CA VAL A 441 -9.67 17.15 8.22
C VAL A 441 -9.50 15.87 9.02
N ILE A 442 -10.55 15.04 9.01
CA ILE A 442 -10.59 13.76 9.71
C ILE A 442 -10.32 12.64 8.69
N GLY A 443 -9.11 12.08 8.74
CA GLY A 443 -8.69 10.92 7.99
C GLY A 443 -9.05 9.62 8.70
N CYS A 444 -9.62 8.68 7.96
CA CYS A 444 -10.07 7.38 8.46
C CYS A 444 -10.02 6.37 7.30
N GLY A 445 -9.83 5.07 7.52
CA GLY A 445 -9.76 4.14 6.38
C GLY A 445 -9.84 2.64 6.68
N LEU A 446 -11.02 2.04 6.71
CA LEU A 446 -11.29 0.70 7.26
C LEU A 446 -10.72 -0.50 6.44
N ASN A 447 -10.08 -1.53 7.03
CA ASN A 447 -10.00 -2.86 6.37
C ASN A 447 -11.34 -3.52 6.64
N LEU A 448 -12.21 -3.34 5.68
CA LEU A 448 -13.54 -3.90 5.70
C LEU A 448 -13.53 -5.32 5.14
N SER A 449 -12.91 -5.50 3.96
CA SER A 449 -12.87 -6.77 3.22
C SER A 449 -11.53 -7.10 2.59
N ASN A 450 -10.49 -6.26 2.75
CA ASN A 450 -9.19 -6.54 2.16
C ASN A 450 -8.43 -7.61 2.94
N THR A 451 -7.70 -8.43 2.19
CA THR A 451 -7.03 -9.64 2.67
C THR A 451 -5.68 -9.38 3.35
N LEU A 452 -5.07 -8.21 3.11
CA LEU A 452 -3.74 -7.81 3.59
C LEU A 452 -3.73 -6.32 3.99
N PRO A 453 -2.78 -5.86 4.83
CA PRO A 453 -1.75 -6.62 5.53
C PRO A 453 -2.23 -7.25 6.85
N THR A 454 -3.44 -6.92 7.31
CA THR A 454 -4.04 -7.42 8.57
C THR A 454 -5.49 -7.84 8.35
N VAL A 455 -6.08 -8.49 9.36
CA VAL A 455 -7.46 -9.03 9.35
C VAL A 455 -8.53 -7.99 9.03
N SER A 456 -9.49 -8.30 8.17
CA SER A 456 -10.60 -7.41 7.86
C SER A 456 -11.80 -7.60 8.82
N ILE A 457 -12.68 -6.60 8.89
CA ILE A 457 -13.91 -6.70 9.69
C ILE A 457 -14.81 -7.83 9.19
N ASN A 458 -14.92 -8.04 7.88
CA ASN A 458 -15.74 -9.11 7.35
C ASN A 458 -15.17 -10.50 7.63
N ASP A 459 -13.84 -10.65 7.72
CA ASP A 459 -13.23 -11.90 8.19
C ASP A 459 -13.67 -12.20 9.63
N ILE A 460 -13.67 -11.18 10.49
CA ILE A 460 -14.07 -11.30 11.90
C ILE A 460 -15.56 -11.61 12.04
N VAL A 461 -16.41 -10.91 11.29
CA VAL A 461 -17.88 -11.16 11.26
C VAL A 461 -18.12 -12.63 10.95
N LYS A 462 -17.50 -13.13 9.87
CA LYS A 462 -17.62 -14.52 9.44
C LYS A 462 -17.10 -15.50 10.49
N ASP A 463 -16.01 -15.18 11.17
CA ASP A 463 -15.43 -16.03 12.21
C ASP A 463 -16.25 -16.07 13.51
N CYS A 464 -16.91 -14.96 13.86
CA CYS A 464 -17.75 -14.86 15.07
C CYS A 464 -19.12 -15.49 14.84
N ASP A 465 -19.78 -15.13 13.74
CA ASP A 465 -21.10 -15.65 13.37
C ASP A 465 -21.23 -15.73 11.84
N PRO A 466 -21.06 -16.94 11.26
CA PRO A 466 -21.19 -17.16 9.82
C PRO A 466 -22.58 -16.85 9.24
N SER A 467 -23.61 -16.70 10.07
CA SER A 467 -24.97 -16.36 9.62
C SER A 467 -25.14 -14.86 9.32
N LEU A 468 -24.24 -14.01 9.84
CA LEU A 468 -24.25 -12.58 9.58
C LEU A 468 -23.78 -12.28 8.15
N LYS A 469 -24.47 -11.35 7.49
CA LYS A 469 -24.13 -10.91 6.14
C LYS A 469 -22.85 -10.07 6.15
N ALA A 470 -21.98 -10.28 5.16
CA ALA A 470 -20.83 -9.40 4.98
C ALA A 470 -21.26 -7.93 4.81
N LEU A 471 -20.55 -7.04 5.49
CA LEU A 471 -20.77 -5.61 5.47
C LEU A 471 -20.23 -4.99 4.17
N SER A 472 -21.03 -4.17 3.48
CA SER A 472 -20.57 -3.43 2.30
C SER A 472 -19.95 -2.09 2.68
N ALA A 473 -19.08 -1.55 1.83
CA ALA A 473 -18.42 -0.27 2.07
C ALA A 473 -19.43 0.89 2.14
N GLU A 474 -20.45 0.84 1.28
CA GLU A 474 -21.55 1.81 1.21
C GLU A 474 -22.33 1.87 2.51
N ASP A 475 -22.74 0.71 3.02
CA ASP A 475 -23.53 0.60 4.22
C ASP A 475 -22.71 1.00 5.46
N VAL A 476 -21.44 0.60 5.52
CA VAL A 476 -20.51 1.00 6.58
C VAL A 476 -20.32 2.51 6.57
N LEU A 477 -19.94 3.11 5.44
CA LEU A 477 -19.72 4.56 5.34
C LEU A 477 -20.99 5.35 5.71
N ALA A 478 -22.15 4.94 5.20
CA ALA A 478 -23.42 5.56 5.56
C ALA A 478 -23.67 5.53 7.08
N GLY A 479 -23.37 4.39 7.72
CA GLY A 479 -23.44 4.26 9.17
C GLY A 479 -22.48 5.18 9.92
N ILE A 480 -21.23 5.32 9.44
CA ILE A 480 -20.24 6.25 10.01
C ILE A 480 -20.79 7.67 9.99
N MET A 481 -21.24 8.15 8.83
CA MET A 481 -21.70 9.53 8.64
C MET A 481 -22.87 9.86 9.57
N VAL A 482 -23.87 8.97 9.64
CA VAL A 482 -25.02 9.13 10.53
C VAL A 482 -24.57 9.16 11.99
N LYS A 483 -23.61 8.32 12.39
CA LYS A 483 -23.13 8.27 13.76
C LYS A 483 -22.35 9.54 14.17
N PHE A 484 -21.48 10.05 13.30
CA PHE A 484 -20.79 11.32 13.53
C PHE A 484 -21.78 12.46 13.79
N GLU A 485 -22.86 12.50 13.02
CA GLU A 485 -23.89 13.52 13.19
C GLU A 485 -24.73 13.34 14.45
N ILE A 486 -25.14 12.12 14.78
CA ILE A 486 -25.90 11.87 16.01
C ILE A 486 -25.06 12.20 17.25
N ASN A 487 -23.78 11.85 17.24
CA ASN A 487 -22.87 12.16 18.34
C ASN A 487 -22.60 13.67 18.51
N SER A 488 -22.92 14.50 17.51
CA SER A 488 -22.93 15.95 17.67
C SER A 488 -24.11 16.45 18.52
N ILE A 489 -25.09 15.60 18.81
CA ILE A 489 -26.25 15.93 19.64
C ILE A 489 -25.93 15.54 21.08
N VAL A 490 -25.96 16.53 21.96
CA VAL A 490 -25.68 16.38 23.39
C VAL A 490 -26.88 16.81 24.22
N THR A 491 -26.96 16.30 25.44
CA THR A 491 -28.02 16.63 26.39
C THR A 491 -27.47 17.58 27.44
N LEU A 492 -28.06 18.77 27.56
CA LEU A 492 -27.72 19.73 28.60
C LEU A 492 -28.47 19.35 29.88
N THR A 493 -27.83 18.55 30.74
CA THR A 493 -28.44 18.06 32.00
C THR A 493 -28.78 19.19 32.97
N THR A 494 -28.03 20.29 32.94
CA THR A 494 -28.27 21.51 33.73
C THR A 494 -29.35 22.42 33.16
N GLN A 495 -29.89 22.10 31.98
CA GLN A 495 -30.94 22.86 31.29
C GLN A 495 -32.14 21.95 31.00
N ASN A 496 -32.70 21.33 32.04
CA ASN A 496 -33.86 20.42 31.95
C ASN A 496 -33.69 19.27 30.95
N ASN A 497 -32.47 18.74 30.80
CA ASN A 497 -32.13 17.70 29.82
C ASN A 497 -32.48 18.07 28.38
N GLU A 498 -32.37 19.34 28.02
CA GLU A 498 -32.61 19.79 26.64
C GLU A 498 -31.57 19.19 25.68
N LYS A 499 -32.05 18.73 24.52
CA LYS A 499 -31.18 18.23 23.46
C LYS A 499 -30.72 19.38 22.57
N VAL A 500 -29.42 19.44 22.36
CA VAL A 500 -28.77 20.48 21.56
C VAL A 500 -27.79 19.86 20.57
N LYS A 501 -27.64 20.45 19.39
CA LYS A 501 -26.62 20.08 18.40
C LYS A 501 -25.41 20.98 18.57
N VAL A 502 -24.22 20.41 18.63
CA VAL A 502 -22.95 21.16 18.53
C VAL A 502 -22.85 21.74 17.13
N VAL A 503 -22.74 23.06 17.03
CA VAL A 503 -22.72 23.79 15.75
C VAL A 503 -21.43 24.57 15.51
N GLY A 504 -20.53 24.62 16.48
CA GLY A 504 -19.21 25.22 16.31
C GLY A 504 -18.69 25.86 17.60
N ILE A 505 -17.94 26.94 17.44
CA ILE A 505 -17.35 27.72 18.52
C ILE A 505 -17.90 29.16 18.44
N THR A 506 -18.09 29.82 19.59
CA THR A 506 -18.55 31.21 19.62
C THR A 506 -17.42 32.16 19.19
N PRO A 507 -17.72 33.17 18.36
CA PRO A 507 -16.70 34.05 17.79
C PRO A 507 -16.09 35.05 18.79
N ASP A 508 -16.73 35.26 19.94
CA ASP A 508 -16.35 36.21 20.98
C ASP A 508 -15.38 35.64 22.02
N HIS A 509 -15.68 34.43 22.52
CA HIS A 509 -15.04 33.87 23.72
C HIS A 509 -14.58 32.42 23.53
N GLY A 510 -14.67 31.87 22.33
CA GLY A 510 -14.18 30.51 22.06
C GLY A 510 -14.99 29.42 22.76
N MET A 511 -16.23 29.70 23.19
CA MET A 511 -17.09 28.73 23.86
C MET A 511 -17.64 27.71 22.87
N LEU A 512 -17.97 26.50 23.31
CA LEU A 512 -18.66 25.53 22.46
C LEU A 512 -20.08 26.04 22.17
N LYS A 513 -20.36 26.37 20.91
CA LYS A 513 -21.65 26.85 20.45
C LYS A 513 -22.56 25.66 20.16
N VAL A 514 -23.69 25.59 20.85
CA VAL A 514 -24.71 24.56 20.66
C VAL A 514 -26.08 25.18 20.36
N LYS A 515 -26.87 24.52 19.52
CA LYS A 515 -28.20 24.97 19.08
C LYS A 515 -29.27 24.03 19.63
N SER A 516 -30.34 24.57 20.20
CA SER A 516 -31.47 23.76 20.65
C SER A 516 -32.16 23.06 19.48
N LEU A 517 -32.48 21.77 19.67
CA LEU A 517 -33.28 21.01 18.70
C LEU A 517 -34.78 21.32 18.82
N ASP A 518 -35.25 21.69 20.02
CA ASP A 518 -36.66 21.98 20.28
C ASP A 518 -36.99 23.46 20.04
N ARG A 519 -35.99 24.35 20.17
CA ARG A 519 -36.14 25.81 20.02
C ARG A 519 -35.17 26.33 18.97
N LEU A 520 -35.62 26.39 17.72
CA LEU A 520 -34.78 26.68 16.56
C LEU A 520 -34.00 28.00 16.60
N ASP A 521 -34.44 28.99 17.38
CA ASP A 521 -33.74 30.28 17.52
C ASP A 521 -32.83 30.35 18.75
N LYS A 522 -32.76 29.29 19.56
CA LYS A 522 -32.01 29.28 20.81
C LYS A 522 -30.63 28.67 20.65
N PHE A 523 -29.61 29.43 21.04
CA PHE A 523 -28.22 29.01 21.11
C PHE A 523 -27.69 29.10 22.53
N TYR A 524 -26.71 28.26 22.85
CA TYR A 524 -25.94 28.31 24.09
C TYR A 524 -24.45 28.36 23.77
N GLY A 525 -23.68 29.05 24.61
CA GLY A 525 -22.23 28.94 24.70
C GLY A 525 -21.87 28.14 25.93
N LEU A 526 -21.12 27.05 25.77
CA LEU A 526 -20.67 26.20 26.87
C LEU A 526 -19.16 26.41 27.09
N LEU A 527 -18.79 26.72 28.33
CA LEU A 527 -17.39 26.85 28.73
C LEU A 527 -16.69 25.48 28.78
N PRO A 528 -15.37 25.42 28.55
CA PRO A 528 -14.63 24.15 28.60
C PRO A 528 -14.54 23.54 30.01
N ASP A 529 -14.70 24.34 31.07
CA ASP A 529 -14.71 23.89 32.45
C ASP A 529 -16.11 23.47 32.91
N GLY A 530 -16.22 22.27 33.51
CA GLY A 530 -17.47 21.77 34.07
C GLY A 530 -18.35 20.90 33.15
N ASN A 531 -18.00 20.76 31.86
CA ASN A 531 -18.70 19.87 30.93
C ASN A 531 -17.98 18.52 30.81
N ARG A 532 -18.71 17.41 30.86
CA ARG A 532 -18.18 16.05 30.67
C ARG A 532 -18.68 15.48 29.34
N PHE A 533 -17.76 15.10 28.46
CA PHE A 533 -18.04 14.32 27.25
C PHE A 533 -17.54 12.89 27.47
N ASP A 534 -18.43 11.96 27.80
CA ASP A 534 -18.06 10.55 28.03
C ASP A 534 -18.22 9.73 26.75
N MET A 535 -17.41 10.05 25.74
CA MET A 535 -17.42 9.37 24.43
C MET A 535 -16.75 7.98 24.47
N MET A 536 -15.98 7.66 25.53
CA MET A 536 -15.09 6.50 25.57
C MET A 536 -15.59 5.36 26.49
N LYS A 537 -16.78 5.51 27.06
CA LYS A 537 -17.36 4.56 28.02
C LYS A 537 -17.52 3.16 27.40
N GLY A 538 -16.75 2.19 27.91
CA GLY A 538 -16.79 0.79 27.45
C GLY A 538 -15.92 0.48 26.22
N LEU A 539 -15.08 1.42 25.77
CA LEU A 539 -14.21 1.28 24.60
C LEU A 539 -12.72 1.14 24.94
N LEU A 540 -12.30 1.70 26.08
CA LEU A 540 -10.92 1.64 26.57
C LEU A 540 -10.76 0.52 27.61
N VAL A 541 -9.71 -0.29 27.46
CA VAL A 541 -9.29 -1.29 28.46
C VAL A 541 -7.87 -0.96 28.89
N GLN A 542 -7.63 -0.99 30.20
CA GLN A 542 -6.30 -0.79 30.78
C GLN A 542 -5.41 -1.98 30.40
N LYS A 543 -4.20 -1.70 29.91
CA LYS A 543 -3.20 -2.73 29.64
C LYS A 543 -2.80 -3.33 30.99
N ILE A 544 -3.21 -4.57 31.26
CA ILE A 544 -2.76 -5.36 32.42
C ILE A 544 -1.32 -5.80 32.16
#